data_AF-A0AAV2TDB1-F1
#
_entry.id   AF-A0AAV2TDB1-F1
#
_cell.length_a   1.000
_cell.length_b   1.000
_cell.length_c   1.000
_cell.angle_alpha   90.00
_cell.angle_beta   90.00
_cell.angle_gamma   90.00
#
_symmetry.space_group_name_H-M   'P 1'
#
loop_
_entity.id
_entity.type
_entity.pdbx_description
1 polymer ?
#
loop_
_entity_poly.entity_id
_entity_poly.type
_entity_poly.pdbx_seq_one_letter_code
_entity_poly.pdbx_strand_id
1 'polypeptide(L)'
;MDLSNRISEQKSDLNVWYPQIRSYGFYDPVMAGSIDGTDKVPHDRAILRVLNASYKPVCSSYIGFTPKATVFVGRLPYTVDEPTLFEALRKLLLSSKSRSSRHWRSRSPQPRSRHADEDDKTSKDRRARRQRSRSPFASPESVSTKWPKIRIVRNVVTGYPCGYAFACFESADDAARVLSSWQHQCNRFCPQGKAKPQGLDIPNGEKVILEPALGETLPGWRPRRLGGGLGGRKEAGQLRFGGVARPFRRPFTFSHT
;
A
#
# COMPACT_ATOMS: atom_id res chain seq x y z
N MET A 1 31.78 -18.28 18.15
CA MET A 1 31.78 -16.96 17.50
C MET A 1 30.37 -16.43 17.55
N ASP A 2 30.19 -15.37 18.32
CA ASP A 2 28.94 -14.96 18.94
C ASP A 2 28.02 -14.23 17.93
N LEU A 3 26.75 -14.65 17.85
CA LEU A 3 25.74 -14.06 16.94
C LEU A 3 25.45 -12.59 17.29
N SER A 4 25.80 -12.17 18.51
CA SER A 4 25.79 -10.78 18.98
C SER A 4 26.70 -9.87 18.14
N ASN A 5 27.87 -10.36 17.71
CA ASN A 5 28.84 -9.57 16.97
C ASN A 5 28.45 -9.36 15.50
N ARG A 6 27.68 -10.28 14.92
CA ARG A 6 27.22 -10.17 13.53
C ARG A 6 26.07 -9.14 13.37
N ILE A 7 25.37 -8.82 14.46
CA ILE A 7 24.37 -7.74 14.50
C ILE A 7 25.03 -6.39 14.79
N SER A 8 26.14 -6.36 15.54
CA SER A 8 26.88 -5.10 15.80
C SER A 8 27.67 -4.60 14.58
N GLU A 9 28.11 -5.48 13.68
CA GLU A 9 28.90 -5.09 12.49
C GLU A 9 28.06 -4.52 11.32
N GLN A 10 26.73 -4.58 11.37
CA GLN A 10 25.86 -3.86 10.40
C GLN A 10 25.45 -2.45 10.87
N LYS A 11 26.04 -1.95 11.97
CA LYS A 11 25.64 -0.70 12.61
C LYS A 11 26.47 0.52 12.14
N SER A 12 26.92 0.52 10.88
CA SER A 12 27.77 1.57 10.30
C SER A 12 27.20 2.22 9.03
N ASP A 13 25.88 2.44 8.99
CA ASP A 13 25.20 3.36 8.05
C ASP A 13 24.25 4.31 8.81
N LEU A 14 24.74 4.90 9.92
CA LEU A 14 23.94 5.62 10.94
C LEU A 14 23.36 6.98 10.49
N ASN A 15 23.29 7.28 9.20
CA ASN A 15 22.75 8.56 8.71
C ASN A 15 21.49 8.44 7.84
N VAL A 16 20.96 7.23 7.63
CA VAL A 16 19.74 7.05 6.84
C VAL A 16 18.50 7.17 7.73
N TRP A 17 17.86 8.34 7.67
CA TRP A 17 16.59 8.59 8.37
C TRP A 17 15.41 8.23 7.47
N TYR A 18 14.44 7.49 8.01
CA TYR A 18 13.21 7.17 7.29
C TYR A 18 11.97 7.75 7.99
N PRO A 19 11.05 8.40 7.25
CA PRO A 19 9.82 8.93 7.84
C PRO A 19 8.83 7.85 8.27
N GLN A 20 9.00 6.61 7.81
CA GLN A 20 8.04 5.52 7.98
C GLN A 20 8.70 4.31 8.62
N ILE A 21 8.03 3.72 9.61
CA ILE A 21 8.55 2.59 10.38
C ILE A 21 8.80 1.35 9.50
N ARG A 22 8.00 1.17 8.44
CA ARG A 22 8.18 0.05 7.51
C ARG A 22 9.56 0.02 6.85
N SER A 23 10.20 1.17 6.66
CA SER A 23 11.52 1.28 6.04
C SER A 23 12.63 0.70 6.92
N TYR A 24 12.39 0.57 8.23
CA TYR A 24 13.30 -0.07 9.17
C TYR A 24 13.14 -1.60 9.21
N GLY A 25 12.12 -2.16 8.55
CA GLY A 25 11.89 -3.61 8.47
C GLY A 25 11.32 -4.28 9.72
N PHE A 26 11.18 -3.56 10.84
CA PHE A 26 10.62 -4.06 12.10
C PHE A 26 9.78 -2.98 12.79
N TYR A 27 8.72 -3.39 13.48
CA TYR A 27 7.90 -2.52 14.31
C TYR A 27 8.36 -2.57 15.76
N ASP A 28 8.99 -1.49 16.22
CA ASP A 28 9.26 -1.25 17.65
C ASP A 28 8.17 -0.32 18.22
N PRO A 29 7.38 -0.77 19.23
CA PRO A 29 6.34 0.04 19.84
C PRO A 29 6.86 1.28 20.58
N VAL A 30 8.08 1.25 21.10
CA VAL A 30 8.69 2.39 21.80
C VAL A 30 9.05 3.47 20.80
N MET A 31 9.76 3.08 19.73
CA MET A 31 10.06 3.94 18.59
C MET A 31 8.77 4.51 17.98
N ALA A 32 7.73 3.69 17.77
CA ALA A 32 6.44 4.16 17.27
C ALA A 32 5.72 5.12 18.24
N GLY A 33 6.04 5.11 19.53
CA GLY A 33 5.56 6.11 20.49
C GLY A 33 6.21 7.48 20.33
N SER A 34 7.43 7.50 19.79
CA SER A 34 8.25 8.70 19.66
C SER A 34 7.94 9.49 18.40
N ILE A 35 7.89 10.82 18.49
CA ILE A 35 7.61 11.69 17.33
C ILE A 35 8.68 11.62 16.25
N ASP A 36 9.93 11.38 16.64
CA ASP A 36 11.09 11.30 15.76
C ASP A 36 11.66 9.88 15.62
N GLY A 37 11.11 8.93 16.38
CA GLY A 37 11.52 7.52 16.35
C GLY A 37 12.79 7.26 17.15
N THR A 38 13.17 8.13 18.09
CA THR A 38 14.44 7.99 18.82
C THR A 38 14.30 7.43 20.24
N ASP A 39 13.09 7.41 20.81
CA ASP A 39 12.87 6.89 22.17
C ASP A 39 13.32 5.43 22.29
N LYS A 40 13.93 5.14 23.43
CA LYS A 40 14.39 3.78 23.79
C LYS A 40 13.70 3.23 25.04
N VAL A 41 12.93 4.07 25.73
CA VAL A 41 12.29 3.74 27.00
C VAL A 41 10.77 3.93 26.86
N PRO A 42 9.95 2.97 27.33
CA PRO A 42 8.51 3.13 27.31
C PRO A 42 8.06 4.31 28.17
N HIS A 43 7.37 5.28 27.56
CA HIS A 43 6.94 6.51 28.24
C HIS A 43 5.42 6.58 28.48
N ASP A 44 4.62 5.63 27.98
CA ASP A 44 3.18 5.59 28.22
C ASP A 44 2.64 4.18 28.57
N ARG A 45 1.49 4.13 29.24
CA ARG A 45 0.83 2.89 29.69
C ARG A 45 0.47 1.94 28.54
N ALA A 46 0.20 2.47 27.35
CA ALA A 46 -0.12 1.65 26.20
C ALA A 46 1.14 1.03 25.57
N ILE A 47 2.30 1.69 25.62
CA ILE A 47 3.60 1.10 25.25
C ILE A 47 3.93 -0.06 26.20
N LEU A 48 3.74 0.13 27.52
CA LEU A 48 3.92 -0.96 28.49
C LEU A 48 2.98 -2.13 28.20
N ARG A 49 1.71 -1.86 27.88
CA ARG A 49 0.74 -2.91 27.54
C ARG A 49 1.15 -3.69 26.29
N VAL A 50 1.65 -3.02 25.26
CA VAL A 50 2.02 -3.69 24.00
C VAL A 50 3.31 -4.51 24.15
N LEU A 51 4.27 -4.05 24.96
CA LEU A 51 5.48 -4.80 25.27
C LEU A 51 5.18 -6.10 26.03
N ASN A 52 4.16 -6.08 26.88
CA ASN A 52 3.72 -7.27 27.63
C ASN A 52 2.67 -8.11 26.90
N ALA A 53 2.25 -7.72 25.69
CA ALA A 53 1.19 -8.41 24.95
C ALA A 53 1.74 -9.43 23.95
N SER A 54 1.22 -10.65 24.03
CA SER A 54 1.35 -11.63 22.96
C SER A 54 0.38 -11.31 21.83
N TYR A 55 0.86 -11.41 20.59
CA TYR A 55 0.04 -11.23 19.39
C TYR A 55 0.61 -12.05 18.25
N LYS A 56 -0.22 -12.96 17.74
CA LYS A 56 0.04 -13.68 16.51
C LYS A 56 -0.98 -13.23 15.46
N PRO A 57 -0.55 -12.56 14.40
CA PRO A 57 -1.46 -12.15 13.34
C PRO A 57 -1.94 -13.38 12.55
N VAL A 58 -3.24 -13.41 12.26
CA VAL A 58 -3.94 -14.53 11.61
C VAL A 58 -4.92 -14.02 10.54
N CYS A 59 -4.78 -12.77 10.10
CA CYS A 59 -5.69 -12.16 9.15
C CYS A 59 -5.71 -12.87 7.79
N SER A 60 -4.59 -13.40 7.29
CA SER A 60 -4.55 -14.09 6.00
C SER A 60 -5.41 -15.36 6.00
N SER A 61 -5.38 -16.14 7.08
CA SER A 61 -6.13 -17.40 7.18
C SER A 61 -7.63 -17.18 7.25
N TYR A 62 -8.11 -16.10 7.88
CA TYR A 62 -9.55 -15.81 7.99
C TYR A 62 -10.11 -15.01 6.82
N ILE A 63 -9.29 -14.20 6.15
CA ILE A 63 -9.75 -13.33 5.06
C ILE A 63 -9.52 -13.99 3.69
N GLY A 64 -8.66 -15.01 3.59
CA GLY A 64 -8.32 -15.67 2.32
C GLY A 64 -7.51 -14.76 1.40
N PHE A 65 -6.83 -13.75 1.97
CA PHE A 65 -6.06 -12.75 1.24
C PHE A 65 -4.58 -12.90 1.53
N THR A 66 -3.74 -12.68 0.53
CA THR A 66 -2.29 -12.66 0.70
C THR A 66 -1.89 -11.32 1.33
N PRO A 67 -1.17 -11.30 2.48
CA PRO A 67 -0.87 -10.05 3.18
C PRO A 67 -0.13 -9.02 2.33
N LYS A 68 0.82 -9.47 1.49
CA LYS A 68 1.59 -8.60 0.60
C LYS A 68 0.78 -8.01 -0.54
N ALA A 69 -0.32 -8.65 -0.97
CA ALA A 69 -1.25 -8.12 -1.96
C ALA A 69 -2.43 -7.38 -1.34
N THR A 70 -2.40 -7.13 -0.02
CA THR A 70 -3.49 -6.48 0.69
C THR A 70 -3.11 -5.06 1.11
N VAL A 71 -3.98 -4.11 0.76
CA VAL A 71 -3.92 -2.72 1.20
C VAL A 71 -4.90 -2.52 2.35
N PHE A 72 -4.42 -1.92 3.44
CA PHE A 72 -5.23 -1.38 4.51
C PHE A 72 -5.75 0.01 4.12
N VAL A 73 -7.07 0.19 4.23
CA VAL A 73 -7.76 1.46 4.02
C VAL A 73 -8.22 1.98 5.38
N GLY A 74 -7.54 2.97 5.92
CA GLY A 74 -7.86 3.57 7.22
C GLY A 74 -8.62 4.88 7.09
N ARG A 75 -9.32 5.28 8.16
CA ARG A 75 -10.13 6.52 8.22
C ARG A 75 -11.18 6.58 7.10
N LEU A 76 -11.72 5.42 6.73
CA LEU A 76 -12.80 5.30 5.77
C LEU A 76 -14.07 5.94 6.36
N PRO A 77 -14.75 6.83 5.65
CA PRO A 77 -16.04 7.35 6.09
C PRO A 77 -17.06 6.23 6.27
N TYR A 78 -17.88 6.30 7.32
CA TYR A 78 -18.86 5.25 7.64
C TYR A 78 -19.98 5.11 6.60
N THR A 79 -20.19 6.14 5.76
CA THR A 79 -21.19 6.18 4.71
C THR A 79 -20.74 5.50 3.42
N VAL A 80 -19.45 5.17 3.29
CA VAL A 80 -18.89 4.60 2.05
C VAL A 80 -19.22 3.12 1.98
N ASP A 81 -19.75 2.72 0.83
CA ASP A 81 -20.05 1.34 0.48
C ASP A 81 -18.90 0.67 -0.29
N GLU A 82 -19.04 -0.65 -0.47
CA GLU A 82 -18.04 -1.46 -1.17
C GLU A 82 -17.85 -1.05 -2.64
N PRO A 83 -18.91 -0.82 -3.45
CA PRO A 83 -18.76 -0.41 -4.85
C PRO A 83 -18.02 0.92 -5.03
N THR A 84 -18.30 1.91 -4.19
CA THR A 84 -17.60 3.20 -4.24
C THR A 84 -16.12 3.04 -3.96
N LEU A 85 -15.77 2.26 -2.91
CA LEU A 85 -14.39 1.98 -2.57
C LEU A 85 -13.68 1.15 -3.67
N PHE A 86 -14.39 0.19 -4.27
CA PHE A 86 -13.92 -0.63 -5.38
C PHE A 86 -13.48 0.24 -6.55
N GLU A 87 -14.35 1.14 -7.00
CA GLU A 87 -14.08 1.95 -8.17
C GLU A 87 -12.91 2.93 -7.91
N ALA A 88 -12.84 3.53 -6.72
CA ALA A 88 -11.74 4.41 -6.36
C ALA A 88 -10.38 3.70 -6.35
N LEU A 89 -10.29 2.50 -5.76
CA LEU A 89 -9.06 1.71 -5.75
C LEU A 89 -8.70 1.16 -7.13
N ARG A 90 -9.71 0.80 -7.94
CA ARG A 90 -9.50 0.35 -9.32
C ARG A 90 -8.97 1.48 -10.20
N LYS A 91 -9.48 2.70 -10.06
CA LYS A 91 -8.94 3.89 -10.75
C LYS A 91 -7.46 4.10 -10.43
N LEU A 92 -7.07 3.98 -9.15
CA LEU A 92 -5.65 4.08 -8.74
C LEU A 92 -4.77 2.99 -9.38
N LEU A 93 -5.28 1.76 -9.46
CA LEU A 93 -4.60 0.64 -10.08
C LEU A 93 -4.40 0.85 -11.60
N LEU A 94 -5.39 1.42 -12.27
CA LEU A 94 -5.35 1.66 -13.73
C LEU A 94 -4.54 2.92 -14.09
N SER A 95 -4.52 3.93 -13.22
CA SER A 95 -3.78 5.19 -13.44
C SER A 95 -2.28 4.97 -13.69
N SER A 96 -1.67 3.96 -13.05
CA SER A 96 -0.25 3.64 -13.25
C SER A 96 0.05 3.01 -14.61
N LYS A 97 -0.89 2.23 -15.20
CA LYS A 97 -0.67 1.52 -16.48
C LYS A 97 -0.55 2.47 -17.68
N SER A 98 -1.22 3.63 -17.66
CA SER A 98 -1.20 4.58 -18.78
C SER A 98 0.12 5.34 -18.92
N ARG A 99 0.94 5.44 -17.86
CA ARG A 99 2.19 6.23 -17.88
C ARG A 99 3.35 5.50 -18.59
N SER A 100 3.47 4.17 -18.44
CA SER A 100 4.54 3.40 -19.09
C SER A 100 4.40 3.31 -20.62
N SER A 101 3.20 3.48 -21.17
CA SER A 101 2.96 3.45 -22.63
C SER A 101 3.42 4.73 -23.36
N ARG A 102 3.67 5.84 -22.65
CA ARG A 102 3.96 7.14 -23.27
C ARG A 102 5.45 7.43 -23.47
N HIS A 103 6.35 6.58 -22.98
CA HIS A 103 7.79 6.88 -22.94
C HIS A 103 8.65 6.13 -23.98
N TRP A 104 8.07 5.40 -24.94
CA TRP A 104 8.82 4.77 -26.04
C TRP A 104 8.55 5.37 -27.44
N ARG A 105 7.89 6.53 -27.53
CA ARG A 105 7.74 7.25 -28.82
C ARG A 105 8.64 8.47 -28.88
N SER A 106 9.93 8.26 -28.64
CA SER A 106 10.98 9.24 -28.92
C SER A 106 11.73 8.81 -30.18
N ARG A 107 11.29 9.35 -31.31
CA ARG A 107 12.01 9.55 -32.59
C ARG A 107 13.24 8.64 -32.84
N SER A 108 13.05 7.58 -33.61
CA SER A 108 14.14 7.02 -34.42
C SER A 108 14.37 7.93 -35.65
N PRO A 109 15.61 8.37 -35.95
CA PRO A 109 15.92 9.05 -37.21
C PRO A 109 15.76 8.09 -38.38
N GLN A 110 15.03 8.49 -39.42
CA GLN A 110 14.89 7.70 -40.65
C GLN A 110 16.15 7.82 -41.51
N PRO A 111 16.71 6.71 -42.04
CA PRO A 111 17.61 6.79 -43.17
C PRO A 111 16.81 6.86 -44.46
N ARG A 112 17.18 7.81 -45.32
CA ARG A 112 16.74 7.88 -46.72
C ARG A 112 17.40 6.76 -47.51
N SER A 113 16.63 6.02 -48.32
CA SER A 113 17.15 5.49 -49.58
C SER A 113 16.02 5.40 -50.62
N ARG A 114 16.35 5.86 -51.82
CA ARG A 114 15.56 5.76 -53.05
C ARG A 114 15.90 4.45 -53.77
N HIS A 115 14.98 4.09 -54.66
CA HIS A 115 15.09 3.26 -55.87
C HIS A 115 14.32 1.94 -55.86
N ALA A 116 13.64 1.75 -56.99
CA ALA A 116 12.62 0.80 -57.34
C ALA A 116 13.21 -0.58 -57.70
N ASP A 117 12.39 -1.62 -57.69
CA ASP A 117 12.06 -2.43 -58.87
C ASP A 117 11.15 -3.63 -58.48
N GLU A 118 10.64 -4.27 -59.52
CA GLU A 118 9.42 -5.04 -59.74
C GLU A 118 9.29 -6.47 -59.14
N ASP A 119 8.04 -6.96 -59.26
CA ASP A 119 7.55 -8.34 -59.46
C ASP A 119 7.60 -9.39 -58.33
N ASP A 120 6.43 -9.97 -57.99
CA ASP A 120 5.97 -11.26 -58.55
C ASP A 120 4.71 -11.80 -57.81
N LYS A 121 3.90 -12.57 -58.55
CA LYS A 121 2.59 -13.12 -58.19
C LYS A 121 2.70 -14.47 -57.45
N THR A 122 1.54 -14.85 -56.89
CA THR A 122 1.14 -16.20 -56.42
C THR A 122 1.66 -16.57 -55.03
N SER A 123 0.90 -17.18 -54.12
CA SER A 123 -0.06 -18.26 -54.31
C SER A 123 -0.99 -18.38 -53.09
N LYS A 124 -2.21 -18.85 -53.35
CA LYS A 124 -3.19 -19.28 -52.36
C LYS A 124 -2.63 -20.49 -51.60
N ASP A 125 -2.62 -20.45 -50.27
CA ASP A 125 -2.81 -21.69 -49.50
C ASP A 125 -3.39 -21.49 -48.09
N ARG A 126 -4.64 -21.93 -47.99
CA ARG A 126 -5.21 -22.78 -46.93
C ARG A 126 -4.46 -22.82 -45.58
N ARG A 127 -5.06 -22.20 -44.56
CA ARG A 127 -5.39 -22.93 -43.31
C ARG A 127 -6.43 -22.21 -42.46
N ALA A 128 -7.68 -22.59 -42.70
CA ALA A 128 -8.70 -22.54 -41.66
C ALA A 128 -8.36 -23.55 -40.55
N ARG A 129 -8.86 -23.24 -39.35
CA ARG A 129 -9.18 -24.15 -38.23
C ARG A 129 -8.10 -24.34 -37.16
N ARG A 130 -8.35 -23.70 -36.01
CA ARG A 130 -8.62 -24.40 -34.74
C ARG A 130 -9.19 -23.42 -33.69
N GLN A 131 -10.50 -23.20 -33.78
CA GLN A 131 -11.27 -22.86 -32.57
C GLN A 131 -11.21 -24.08 -31.65
N ARG A 132 -10.55 -23.94 -30.49
CA ARG A 132 -10.64 -24.93 -29.42
C ARG A 132 -12.03 -24.81 -28.80
N SER A 133 -12.82 -25.85 -28.98
CA SER A 133 -14.11 -26.07 -28.33
C SER A 133 -13.97 -25.90 -26.82
N ARG A 134 -14.73 -24.97 -26.24
CA ARG A 134 -14.93 -24.89 -24.80
C ARG A 134 -15.73 -26.13 -24.37
N SER A 135 -15.26 -26.81 -23.34
CA SER A 135 -15.92 -27.98 -22.72
C SER A 135 -17.34 -27.64 -22.27
N PRO A 136 -18.31 -28.57 -22.39
CA PRO A 136 -19.68 -28.39 -21.89
C PRO A 136 -19.79 -28.54 -20.36
N PHE A 137 -18.70 -28.87 -19.66
CA PHE A 137 -18.65 -29.02 -18.19
C PHE A 137 -18.13 -27.76 -17.46
N ALA A 138 -18.48 -26.56 -17.93
CA ALA A 138 -18.19 -25.34 -17.17
C ALA A 138 -19.14 -25.27 -15.97
N SER A 139 -18.61 -25.55 -14.77
CA SER A 139 -19.32 -25.48 -13.49
C SER A 139 -20.01 -24.12 -13.26
N PRO A 140 -21.14 -24.10 -12.53
CA PRO A 140 -21.97 -22.92 -12.37
C PRO A 140 -21.35 -21.93 -11.37
N GLU A 141 -21.71 -20.65 -11.54
CA GLU A 141 -21.41 -19.49 -10.67
C GLU A 141 -20.01 -18.87 -10.80
N SER A 142 -19.91 -17.96 -11.78
CA SER A 142 -18.82 -16.98 -11.85
C SER A 142 -18.85 -16.06 -10.62
N VAL A 143 -18.16 -16.45 -9.56
CA VAL A 143 -17.72 -15.51 -8.52
C VAL A 143 -17.05 -14.35 -9.24
N SER A 144 -17.63 -13.14 -9.14
CA SER A 144 -17.16 -11.93 -9.82
C SER A 144 -15.63 -11.87 -9.82
N THR A 145 -15.02 -12.10 -10.99
CA THR A 145 -13.57 -12.13 -11.20
C THR A 145 -12.97 -10.71 -11.20
N LYS A 146 -13.60 -9.79 -10.48
CA LYS A 146 -13.27 -8.37 -10.48
C LYS A 146 -12.39 -8.07 -9.27
N TRP A 147 -11.21 -7.53 -9.53
CA TRP A 147 -10.27 -7.04 -8.53
C TRP A 147 -10.34 -5.52 -8.39
N PRO A 148 -10.14 -4.96 -7.18
CA PRO A 148 -9.78 -5.63 -5.92
C PRO A 148 -10.95 -6.30 -5.18
N LYS A 149 -10.67 -7.34 -4.38
CA LYS A 149 -11.62 -7.92 -3.42
C LYS A 149 -11.61 -7.08 -2.15
N ILE A 150 -12.77 -6.56 -1.72
CA ILE A 150 -12.85 -5.62 -0.60
C ILE A 150 -13.57 -6.24 0.57
N ARG A 151 -13.07 -5.97 1.78
CA ARG A 151 -13.72 -6.29 3.04
C ARG A 151 -13.74 -5.05 3.92
N ILE A 152 -14.90 -4.39 4.00
CA ILE A 152 -15.15 -3.33 4.98
C ILE A 152 -15.33 -3.99 6.35
N VAL A 153 -14.56 -3.55 7.34
CA VAL A 153 -14.67 -4.12 8.69
C VAL A 153 -15.85 -3.48 9.41
N ARG A 154 -16.68 -4.33 9.99
CA ARG A 154 -17.88 -3.96 10.74
C ARG A 154 -17.74 -4.41 12.18
N ASN A 155 -18.42 -3.70 13.07
CA ASN A 155 -18.58 -4.13 14.45
C ASN A 155 -19.40 -5.43 14.45
N VAL A 156 -18.89 -6.46 15.14
CA VAL A 156 -19.49 -7.80 15.13
C VAL A 156 -20.87 -7.85 15.81
N VAL A 157 -21.14 -6.93 16.73
CA VAL A 157 -22.43 -6.86 17.46
C VAL A 157 -23.42 -5.99 16.71
N THR A 158 -22.99 -4.78 16.32
CA THR A 158 -23.93 -3.78 15.77
C THR A 158 -24.02 -3.78 14.25
N GLY A 159 -23.10 -4.43 13.54
CA GLY A 159 -23.02 -4.42 12.07
C GLY A 159 -22.56 -3.09 11.46
N TYR A 160 -22.41 -2.03 12.26
CA TYR A 160 -21.96 -0.73 11.77
C TYR A 160 -20.49 -0.77 11.30
N PRO A 161 -20.14 -0.05 10.23
CA PRO A 161 -18.75 0.04 9.76
C PRO A 161 -17.82 0.59 10.83
N CYS A 162 -16.62 0.02 10.96
CA CYS A 162 -15.59 0.45 11.91
C CYS A 162 -14.69 1.57 11.35
N GLY A 163 -14.93 2.04 10.13
CA GLY A 163 -14.16 3.11 9.50
C GLY A 163 -12.81 2.66 8.93
N TYR A 164 -12.69 1.38 8.60
CA TYR A 164 -11.55 0.84 7.86
C TYR A 164 -11.93 -0.40 7.04
N ALA A 165 -11.12 -0.71 6.04
CA ALA A 165 -11.30 -1.85 5.16
C ALA A 165 -9.96 -2.49 4.78
N PHE A 166 -10.03 -3.71 4.25
CA PHE A 166 -8.91 -4.38 3.58
C PHE A 166 -9.28 -4.63 2.13
N ALA A 167 -8.40 -4.25 1.22
CA ALA A 167 -8.55 -4.48 -0.21
C ALA A 167 -7.43 -5.39 -0.70
N CYS A 168 -7.77 -6.62 -1.11
CA CYS A 168 -6.83 -7.55 -1.72
C CYS A 168 -6.82 -7.36 -3.23
N PHE A 169 -5.63 -7.29 -3.78
CA PHE A 169 -5.38 -7.26 -5.20
C PHE A 169 -4.95 -8.64 -5.70
N GLU A 170 -4.91 -8.78 -7.02
CA GLU A 170 -4.49 -10.01 -7.68
C GLU A 170 -3.02 -10.35 -7.37
N SER A 171 -2.16 -9.34 -7.24
CA SER A 171 -0.74 -9.50 -6.97
C SER A 171 -0.21 -8.49 -5.95
N ALA A 172 0.94 -8.81 -5.35
CA ALA A 172 1.65 -7.88 -4.48
C ALA A 172 2.10 -6.61 -5.23
N ASP A 173 2.46 -6.74 -6.51
CA ASP A 173 2.85 -5.60 -7.34
C ASP A 173 1.67 -4.67 -7.61
N ASP A 174 0.46 -5.22 -7.79
CA ASP A 174 -0.77 -4.43 -7.95
C ASP A 174 -1.05 -3.58 -6.70
N ALA A 175 -0.93 -4.19 -5.52
CA ALA A 175 -1.07 -3.48 -4.25
C ALA A 175 0.01 -2.39 -4.09
N ALA A 176 1.28 -2.70 -4.41
CA ALA A 176 2.37 -1.74 -4.37
C ALA A 176 2.16 -0.57 -5.34
N ARG A 177 1.67 -0.84 -6.55
CA ARG A 177 1.34 0.20 -7.54
C ARG A 177 0.23 1.13 -7.05
N VAL A 178 -0.81 0.60 -6.41
CA VAL A 178 -1.90 1.42 -5.85
C VAL A 178 -1.37 2.33 -4.74
N LEU A 179 -0.56 1.80 -3.83
CA LEU A 179 0.06 2.58 -2.76
C LEU A 179 0.95 3.71 -3.33
N SER A 180 1.79 3.41 -4.32
CA SER A 180 2.66 4.40 -4.96
C SER A 180 1.86 5.46 -5.74
N SER A 181 0.87 5.05 -6.54
CA SER A 181 -0.03 5.96 -7.26
C SER A 181 -0.74 6.93 -6.31
N TRP A 182 -1.28 6.40 -5.21
CA TRP A 182 -1.96 7.20 -4.20
C TRP A 182 -1.00 8.16 -3.51
N GLN A 183 0.19 7.69 -3.09
CA GLN A 183 1.20 8.55 -2.48
C GLN A 183 1.65 9.67 -3.41
N HIS A 184 1.86 9.38 -4.71
CA HIS A 184 2.17 10.40 -5.72
C HIS A 184 1.03 11.40 -5.94
N GLN A 185 -0.22 10.96 -5.82
CA GLN A 185 -1.38 11.85 -5.90
C GLN A 185 -1.44 12.78 -4.67
N CYS A 186 -1.23 12.25 -3.46
CA CYS A 186 -1.20 13.04 -2.23
C CYS A 186 -0.01 14.02 -2.17
N ASN A 187 1.13 13.66 -2.78
CA ASN A 187 2.35 14.47 -2.81
C ASN A 187 2.41 15.45 -4.00
N ARG A 188 1.45 15.43 -4.92
CA ARG A 188 1.48 16.35 -6.07
C ARG A 188 1.35 17.79 -5.56
N PHE A 189 2.41 18.56 -5.81
CA PHE A 189 2.69 19.91 -5.35
C PHE A 189 1.48 20.85 -5.52
N CYS A 190 0.99 21.43 -4.42
CA CYS A 190 0.20 22.66 -4.47
C CYS A 190 1.15 23.83 -4.21
N PRO A 191 1.38 24.72 -5.19
CA PRO A 191 2.07 25.98 -4.95
C PRO A 191 1.34 26.75 -3.85
N GLN A 192 2.12 27.49 -3.07
CA GLN A 192 1.72 28.20 -1.85
C GLN A 192 0.37 28.91 -1.99
N GLY A 193 -0.63 28.47 -1.21
CA GLY A 193 -1.93 29.13 -1.11
C GLY A 193 -3.16 28.22 -1.30
N LYS A 194 -3.26 27.15 -0.49
CA LYS A 194 -4.44 26.27 -0.30
C LYS A 194 -4.83 25.33 -1.48
N ALA A 195 -4.47 24.06 -1.34
CA ALA A 195 -5.39 22.92 -1.37
C ALA A 195 -4.75 21.76 -0.57
N LYS A 196 -5.54 21.08 0.28
CA LYS A 196 -5.09 20.01 1.20
C LYS A 196 -4.66 18.74 0.43
N PRO A 197 -3.85 17.84 1.04
CA PRO A 197 -3.51 16.56 0.42
C PRO A 197 -4.80 15.84 0.01
N GLN A 198 -4.94 15.58 -1.29
CA GLN A 198 -6.08 14.88 -1.86
C GLN A 198 -6.05 13.45 -1.31
N GLY A 199 -7.02 13.10 -0.47
CA GLY A 199 -7.20 11.75 0.05
C GLY A 199 -7.65 10.78 -1.06
N LEU A 200 -8.52 9.83 -0.72
CA LEU A 200 -9.09 8.94 -1.74
C LEU A 200 -10.26 9.65 -2.46
N ASP A 201 -10.38 9.46 -3.77
CA ASP A 201 -11.47 10.02 -4.61
C ASP A 201 -12.81 9.33 -4.32
N ILE A 202 -13.36 9.61 -3.12
CA ILE A 202 -14.65 9.13 -2.62
C ILE A 202 -15.29 10.24 -1.77
N PRO A 203 -16.62 10.22 -1.53
CA PRO A 203 -17.28 11.17 -0.65
C PRO A 203 -16.65 11.19 0.75
N ASN A 204 -16.27 12.38 1.23
CA ASN A 204 -15.58 12.59 2.51
C ASN A 204 -14.24 11.82 2.64
N GLY A 205 -13.62 11.50 1.50
CA GLY A 205 -12.41 10.70 1.42
C GLY A 205 -11.11 11.43 1.75
N GLU A 206 -11.14 12.71 2.12
CA GLU A 206 -9.95 13.58 2.22
C GLU A 206 -8.98 13.13 3.30
N LYS A 207 -9.47 12.43 4.32
CA LYS A 207 -8.67 11.93 5.44
C LYS A 207 -8.33 10.44 5.32
N VAL A 208 -8.80 9.77 4.28
CA VAL A 208 -8.53 8.34 4.04
C VAL A 208 -7.04 8.13 3.87
N ILE A 209 -6.54 7.05 4.46
CA ILE A 209 -5.14 6.63 4.35
C ILE A 209 -5.06 5.25 3.74
N LEU A 210 -4.09 5.05 2.85
CA LEU A 210 -3.73 3.74 2.33
C LEU A 210 -2.37 3.32 2.88
N GLU A 211 -2.31 2.13 3.46
CA GLU A 211 -1.06 1.51 3.93
C GLU A 211 -1.00 0.02 3.54
N PRO A 212 0.17 -0.62 3.53
CA PRO A 212 0.26 -2.07 3.45
C PRO A 212 -0.47 -2.74 4.63
N ALA A 213 -0.91 -3.99 4.46
CA ALA A 213 -1.42 -4.78 5.57
C ALA A 213 -0.27 -5.21 6.52
N LEU A 214 0.08 -4.34 7.47
CA LEU A 214 1.22 -4.52 8.39
C LEU A 214 1.07 -5.71 9.35
N GLY A 215 -0.17 -6.17 9.56
CA GLY A 215 -0.52 -7.29 10.44
C GLY A 215 0.45 -8.46 10.38
N GLU A 216 0.74 -8.93 9.16
CA GLU A 216 1.59 -10.09 8.87
C GLU A 216 2.82 -9.74 8.02
N THR A 217 2.91 -8.52 7.51
CA THR A 217 4.02 -8.09 6.65
C THR A 217 5.12 -7.37 7.40
N LEU A 218 4.84 -6.80 8.57
CA LEU A 218 5.82 -6.09 9.38
C LEU A 218 6.09 -6.85 10.68
N PRO A 219 7.27 -7.48 10.82
CA PRO A 219 7.70 -8.13 12.05
C PRO A 219 7.54 -7.21 13.28
N GLY A 220 7.13 -7.76 14.41
CA GLY A 220 6.88 -6.99 15.63
C GLY A 220 5.55 -6.23 15.67
N TRP A 221 4.79 -6.16 14.56
CA TRP A 221 3.54 -5.39 14.51
C TRP A 221 2.57 -5.75 15.64
N ARG A 222 1.94 -4.71 16.20
CA ARG A 222 0.91 -4.85 17.23
C ARG A 222 -0.24 -3.88 16.95
N PRO A 223 -1.50 -4.34 16.99
CA PRO A 223 -2.65 -3.48 16.73
C PRO A 223 -2.90 -2.48 17.87
N ARG A 224 -3.68 -1.44 17.57
CA ARG A 224 -3.98 -0.35 18.49
C ARG A 224 -4.60 -0.80 19.83
N ARG A 225 -5.48 -1.81 19.79
CA ARG A 225 -6.12 -2.38 21.00
C ARG A 225 -5.12 -2.93 22.02
N LEU A 226 -3.95 -3.38 21.56
CA LEU A 226 -2.88 -3.86 22.43
C LEU A 226 -1.91 -2.73 22.85
N GLY A 227 -2.08 -1.52 22.32
CA GLY A 227 -1.25 -0.35 22.63
C GLY A 227 -0.25 0.05 21.55
N GLY A 228 -0.17 -0.72 20.47
CA GLY A 228 0.62 -0.40 19.27
C GLY A 228 -0.16 0.44 18.24
N GLY A 229 -0.05 0.05 16.98
CA GLY A 229 -0.67 0.69 15.82
C GLY A 229 0.10 1.92 15.33
N LEU A 230 -0.43 2.59 14.32
CA LEU A 230 0.14 3.83 13.76
C LEU A 230 -0.89 4.96 13.78
N GLY A 231 -0.39 6.19 13.85
CA GLY A 231 -1.22 7.38 13.89
C GLY A 231 -2.01 7.52 15.18
N GLY A 232 -3.22 8.08 15.04
CA GLY A 232 -4.07 8.47 16.16
C GLY A 232 -4.61 9.89 15.97
N ARG A 233 -5.59 10.23 16.82
CA ARG A 233 -6.15 11.56 16.95
C ARG A 233 -5.49 12.24 18.16
N LYS A 234 -5.12 13.52 18.03
CA LYS A 234 -4.40 14.21 19.11
C LYS A 234 -5.29 14.32 20.35
N GLU A 235 -6.59 14.55 20.15
CA GLU A 235 -7.60 14.61 21.20
C GLU A 235 -7.76 13.29 21.99
N ALA A 236 -7.33 12.15 21.43
CA ALA A 236 -7.45 10.85 22.09
C ALA A 236 -6.30 10.55 23.06
N GLY A 237 -5.34 11.46 23.25
CA GLY A 237 -4.23 11.32 24.22
C GLY A 237 -3.20 10.24 23.89
N GLN A 238 -3.39 9.47 22.82
CA GLN A 238 -2.47 8.43 22.38
C GLN A 238 -2.09 8.67 20.92
N LEU A 239 -0.81 8.89 20.64
CA LEU A 239 -0.30 9.00 19.28
C LEU A 239 0.77 7.94 19.03
N ARG A 240 0.82 7.46 17.79
CA ARG A 240 1.88 6.62 17.27
C ARG A 240 2.36 7.21 15.95
N PHE A 241 3.65 7.12 15.68
CA PHE A 241 4.34 7.72 14.55
C PHE A 241 4.95 6.63 13.65
N GLY A 242 5.53 7.06 12.53
CA GLY A 242 6.08 6.16 11.52
C GLY A 242 5.05 5.60 10.53
N GLY A 243 3.79 6.06 10.59
CA GLY A 243 2.76 5.76 9.58
C GLY A 243 2.57 6.90 8.58
N VAL A 244 1.76 6.70 7.56
CA VAL A 244 1.48 7.73 6.54
C VAL A 244 0.76 8.93 7.16
N ALA A 245 -0.19 8.69 8.07
CA ALA A 245 -0.94 9.76 8.72
C ALA A 245 -0.08 10.62 9.68
N ARG A 246 0.98 10.01 10.23
CA ARG A 246 1.88 10.59 11.24
C ARG A 246 3.27 10.01 11.01
N PRO A 247 4.02 10.50 10.01
CA PRO A 247 5.39 10.07 9.82
C PRO A 247 6.25 10.52 11.00
N PHE A 248 7.41 9.90 11.18
CA PHE A 248 8.42 10.46 12.07
C PHE A 248 8.80 11.85 11.60
N ARG A 249 9.17 12.72 12.54
CA ARG A 249 9.79 14.02 12.24
C ARG A 249 11.30 13.87 12.34
N ARG A 250 12.02 14.44 11.38
CA ARG A 250 13.49 14.42 11.43
C ARG A 250 13.95 15.26 12.62
N PRO A 251 14.81 14.73 13.51
CA PRO A 251 15.41 15.53 14.58
C PRO A 251 16.16 16.75 14.01
N PHE A 252 16.15 17.87 14.73
CA PHE A 252 16.97 19.02 14.38
C PHE A 252 18.43 18.71 14.71
N THR A 253 19.31 18.79 13.72
CA THR A 253 20.75 18.72 13.93
C THR A 253 21.26 20.14 14.19
N PHE A 254 21.64 20.46 15.43
CA PHE A 254 22.43 21.66 15.70
C PHE A 254 23.88 21.37 15.33
N SER A 255 24.38 21.98 14.26
CA SER A 255 25.82 22.04 14.01
C SER A 255 26.40 23.08 14.97
N HIS A 256 27.21 22.65 15.94
CA HIS A 256 28.09 23.56 16.66
C HIS A 256 29.16 24.04 15.66
N THR A 257 29.03 25.30 15.22
CA THR A 257 30.08 26.05 14.52
C THR A 257 31.13 26.51 15.50
#